data_AF-A0A7S1C3C0-F1
#
_entry.id   AF-A0A7S1C3C0-F1
#
_cell.length_a   1.000
_cell.length_b   1.000
_cell.length_c   1.000
_cell.angle_alpha   90.00
_cell.angle_beta   90.00
_cell.angle_gamma   90.00
#
_symmetry.space_group_name_H-M   'P 1'
#
loop_
_entity.id
_entity.type
_entity.pdbx_description
1 polymer ?
#
loop_
_entity_poly.entity_id
_entity_poly.type
_entity_poly.pdbx_seq_one_letter_code
_entity_poly.pdbx_strand_id
1 'polypeptide(L)'
;VAVGDPVRVLSRTGKERESGRVVKLFARHGLEQTTPAFAEAGDIVQVAGLSAAGPTDTIAAPGVQTPLPADAIDPPTISMTFGVNDSPLGGQSGTMLTSAQIARRLEREAETNVSLRVGQAEAEEGMPDAMEVRGRGELQLAVLIEEMRREGFELSVSPPRVVLRRGEDGGLEEPYEEVTLDIEEEHSGSVIDAMNQRKGQMQAYTLQGERARLTFIAPSRGLIGFQSELKTLTRGSGLVYRVFAHYDAFDRSLSDATHGSLVSSARGV
;
A
#
# COMPACT_ATOMS: atom_id res chain seq x y z
N VAL A 1 6.49 -32.81 -5.26
CA VAL A 1 7.63 -32.23 -4.50
C VAL A 1 7.77 -32.94 -3.18
N ALA A 2 8.97 -33.34 -2.79
CA ALA A 2 9.25 -34.04 -1.54
C ALA A 2 10.23 -33.26 -0.65
N VAL A 3 10.23 -33.58 0.64
CA VAL A 3 11.20 -33.03 1.59
C VAL A 3 12.62 -33.45 1.15
N GLY A 4 13.52 -32.47 1.03
CA GLY A 4 14.91 -32.65 0.59
C GLY A 4 15.16 -32.34 -0.88
N ASP A 5 14.10 -32.19 -1.70
CA ASP A 5 14.22 -31.90 -3.13
C ASP A 5 14.93 -30.55 -3.35
N PRO A 6 15.89 -30.48 -4.30
CA PRO A 6 16.43 -29.22 -4.76
C PRO A 6 15.39 -28.47 -5.58
N VAL A 7 15.26 -27.18 -5.31
CA VAL A 7 14.30 -26.30 -5.99
C VAL A 7 14.95 -24.95 -6.27
N ARG A 8 14.39 -24.22 -7.23
CA ARG A 8 14.72 -22.83 -7.50
C ARG A 8 13.47 -21.98 -7.51
N VAL A 9 13.63 -20.71 -7.18
CA VAL A 9 12.57 -19.72 -7.15
C VAL A 9 12.75 -18.80 -8.35
N LEU A 10 11.78 -18.80 -9.25
CA LEU A 10 11.75 -17.95 -10.42
C LEU A 10 10.80 -16.79 -10.17
N SER A 11 11.26 -15.57 -10.44
CA SER A 11 10.37 -14.42 -10.49
C SER A 11 9.37 -14.53 -11.64
N ARG A 12 8.30 -13.73 -11.60
CA ARG A 12 7.37 -13.56 -12.72
C ARG A 12 8.04 -13.27 -14.07
N THR A 13 9.23 -12.64 -14.08
CA THR A 13 10.00 -12.33 -15.30
C THR A 13 11.01 -13.42 -15.67
N GLY A 14 11.00 -14.57 -14.98
CA GLY A 14 11.94 -15.68 -15.17
C GLY A 14 13.32 -15.47 -14.55
N LYS A 15 13.52 -14.38 -13.79
CA LYS A 15 14.79 -14.13 -13.09
C LYS A 15 14.86 -15.03 -11.86
N GLU A 16 15.94 -15.77 -11.70
CA GLU A 16 16.16 -16.55 -10.49
C GLU A 16 16.33 -15.63 -9.28
N ARG A 17 15.54 -15.89 -8.24
CA ARG A 17 15.59 -15.19 -6.95
C ARG A 17 16.52 -15.91 -5.97
N GLU A 18 16.38 -17.23 -5.90
CA GLU A 18 17.07 -18.09 -4.96
C GLU A 18 17.08 -19.53 -5.49
N SER A 19 18.10 -20.29 -5.12
CA SER A 19 18.14 -21.75 -5.26
C SER A 19 18.33 -22.37 -3.88
N GLY A 20 17.58 -23.42 -3.57
CA GLY A 20 17.52 -23.99 -2.23
C GLY A 20 17.00 -25.43 -2.22
N ARG A 21 16.58 -25.88 -1.05
CA ARG A 21 15.98 -27.21 -0.84
C ARG A 21 14.72 -27.10 0.00
N VAL A 22 13.78 -28.00 -0.24
CA VAL A 22 12.58 -28.14 0.59
C VAL A 22 12.98 -28.73 1.94
N VAL A 23 12.87 -27.94 3.02
CA VAL A 23 13.24 -28.37 4.37
C VAL A 23 12.08 -29.09 5.06
N LYS A 24 10.86 -28.57 4.92
CA LYS A 24 9.62 -29.17 5.42
C LYS A 24 8.44 -28.80 4.52
N LEU A 25 7.44 -29.67 4.52
CA LEU A 25 6.13 -29.41 3.94
C LEU A 25 5.08 -29.41 5.06
N PHE A 26 4.13 -28.48 4.98
CA PHE A 26 2.95 -28.48 5.84
C PHE A 26 1.71 -28.47 4.96
N ALA A 27 0.75 -29.34 5.27
CA ALA A 27 -0.57 -29.33 4.67
C ALA A 27 -1.61 -29.04 5.75
N ARG A 28 -2.75 -28.47 5.36
CA ARG A 28 -3.88 -28.27 6.26
C ARG A 28 -5.09 -29.05 5.77
N HIS A 29 -5.68 -29.84 6.67
CA HIS A 29 -6.95 -30.50 6.46
C HIS A 29 -7.94 -29.97 7.50
N GLY A 30 -8.80 -29.05 7.08
CA GLY A 30 -9.63 -28.28 8.01
C GLY A 30 -8.77 -27.43 8.94
N LEU A 31 -8.89 -27.65 10.26
CA LEU A 31 -8.12 -26.94 11.28
C LEU A 31 -6.81 -27.66 11.64
N GLU A 32 -6.64 -28.90 11.22
CA GLU A 32 -5.47 -29.71 11.56
C GLU A 32 -4.33 -29.46 10.57
N GLN A 33 -3.12 -29.31 11.10
CA GLN A 33 -1.90 -29.16 10.32
C GLN A 33 -1.13 -30.47 10.35
N THR A 34 -0.85 -31.02 9.18
CA THR A 34 -0.06 -32.24 9.00
C THR A 34 1.28 -31.92 8.32
N THR A 35 2.27 -32.80 8.48
CA THR A 35 3.59 -32.68 7.85
C THR A 35 3.81 -33.84 6.88
N PRO A 36 3.30 -33.75 5.64
CA PRO A 36 3.46 -34.82 4.67
C PRO A 36 4.91 -34.92 4.18
N ALA A 37 5.34 -36.12 3.78
CA ALA A 37 6.68 -36.34 3.23
C ALA A 37 6.82 -35.81 1.79
N PHE A 38 5.71 -35.74 1.06
CA PHE A 38 5.63 -35.22 -0.31
C PHE A 38 4.25 -34.58 -0.56
N ALA A 39 4.18 -33.76 -1.61
CA ALA A 39 2.97 -33.15 -2.13
C ALA A 39 2.91 -33.32 -3.65
N GLU A 40 1.71 -33.49 -4.19
CA GLU A 40 1.43 -33.72 -5.60
C GLU A 40 0.75 -32.52 -6.27
N ALA A 41 0.51 -32.62 -7.57
CA ALA A 41 -0.19 -31.59 -8.30
C ALA A 41 -1.65 -31.47 -7.81
N GLY A 42 -2.05 -30.27 -7.38
CA GLY A 42 -3.36 -30.00 -6.81
C GLY A 42 -3.36 -29.81 -5.29
N ASP A 43 -2.28 -30.19 -4.60
CA ASP A 43 -2.17 -30.00 -3.16
C ASP A 43 -1.87 -28.53 -2.79
N ILE A 44 -2.53 -28.05 -1.74
CA ILE A 44 -2.25 -26.74 -1.13
C ILE A 44 -1.36 -26.96 0.09
N VAL A 45 -0.09 -26.58 -0.02
CA VAL A 45 0.93 -26.79 1.01
C VAL A 45 1.73 -25.52 1.30
N GLN A 46 2.30 -25.46 2.49
CA GLN A 46 3.34 -24.50 2.84
C GLN A 46 4.70 -25.16 2.71
N VAL A 47 5.63 -24.47 2.07
CA VAL A 47 7.00 -24.95 1.83
C VAL A 47 7.95 -24.16 2.72
N ALA A 48 8.72 -24.87 3.56
CA ALA A 48 9.77 -24.26 4.37
C ALA A 48 11.15 -24.46 3.74
N GLY A 49 12.06 -23.50 3.95
CA GLY A 49 13.46 -23.56 3.47
C GLY A 49 13.80 -22.58 2.35
N LEU A 50 12.87 -21.69 1.99
CA LEU A 50 13.05 -20.64 0.99
C LEU A 50 12.76 -19.29 1.65
N SER A 51 13.66 -18.34 1.46
CA SER A 51 13.61 -17.04 2.15
C SER A 51 13.21 -15.90 1.23
N ALA A 52 13.52 -16.02 -0.06
CA ALA A 52 13.27 -14.98 -1.06
C ALA A 52 11.97 -15.18 -1.86
N ALA A 53 11.23 -16.27 -1.63
CA ALA A 53 10.03 -16.60 -2.39
C ALA A 53 8.87 -15.64 -2.06
N GLY A 54 8.38 -14.91 -3.07
CA GLY A 54 7.21 -14.06 -2.98
C GLY A 54 5.92 -14.68 -3.55
N PRO A 55 4.75 -14.05 -3.38
CA PRO A 55 3.46 -14.58 -3.81
C PRO A 55 3.30 -14.77 -5.33
N THR A 56 4.06 -14.00 -6.12
CA THR A 56 4.02 -14.06 -7.60
C THR A 56 5.16 -14.91 -8.18
N ASP A 57 5.95 -15.56 -7.34
CA ASP A 57 7.10 -16.33 -7.76
C ASP A 57 6.71 -17.81 -7.94
N THR A 58 7.44 -18.49 -8.82
CA THR A 58 7.26 -19.93 -9.07
C THR A 58 8.39 -20.70 -8.43
N ILE A 59 8.06 -21.59 -7.49
CA ILE A 59 8.99 -22.60 -6.98
C ILE A 59 8.97 -23.77 -7.97
N ALA A 60 10.12 -24.06 -8.58
CA ALA A 60 10.24 -25.07 -9.61
C ALA A 60 11.46 -25.97 -9.41
N ALA A 61 11.47 -27.11 -10.10
CA ALA A 61 12.67 -27.96 -10.16
C ALA A 61 13.83 -27.20 -10.86
N PRO A 62 15.10 -27.52 -10.57
CA PRO A 62 16.25 -26.73 -11.04
C PRO A 62 16.34 -26.58 -12.57
N GLY A 63 15.88 -27.59 -13.32
CA GLY A 63 15.87 -27.59 -14.79
C GLY A 63 14.76 -26.74 -15.42
N VAL A 64 13.78 -26.27 -14.66
CA VAL A 64 12.69 -25.44 -15.17
C VAL A 64 13.17 -23.99 -15.28
N GLN A 65 12.93 -23.37 -16.43
CA GLN A 65 13.32 -21.97 -16.69
C GLN A 65 12.12 -21.03 -16.86
N THR A 66 10.95 -21.58 -17.15
CA THR A 66 9.74 -20.80 -17.39
C THR A 66 8.89 -20.76 -16.12
N PRO A 67 8.65 -19.56 -15.54
CA PRO A 67 7.75 -19.42 -14.40
C PRO A 67 6.29 -19.62 -14.85
N LEU A 68 5.40 -19.89 -13.89
CA LEU A 68 3.97 -19.85 -14.12
C LEU A 68 3.51 -18.40 -14.36
N PRO A 69 2.47 -18.18 -15.18
CA PRO A 69 1.84 -16.86 -15.31
C PRO A 69 1.31 -16.39 -13.96
N ALA A 70 1.65 -15.16 -13.60
CA ALA A 70 1.16 -14.49 -12.40
C ALA A 70 0.93 -13.01 -12.72
N ASP A 71 -0.03 -12.39 -12.03
CA ASP A 71 -0.27 -10.95 -12.13
C ASP A 71 0.81 -10.17 -11.37
N ALA A 72 1.06 -8.93 -11.79
CA ALA A 72 1.96 -8.05 -11.04
C ALA A 72 1.26 -7.55 -9.77
N ILE A 73 2.01 -7.44 -8.68
CA ILE A 73 1.55 -6.74 -7.48
C ILE A 73 1.61 -5.24 -7.78
N ASP A 74 0.53 -4.53 -7.48
CA ASP A 74 0.49 -3.07 -7.61
C ASP A 74 1.64 -2.43 -6.82
N PRO A 75 2.35 -1.47 -7.43
CA PRO A 75 3.41 -0.76 -6.73
C PRO A 75 2.82 0.09 -5.60
N PRO A 76 3.62 0.39 -4.55
CA PRO A 76 3.21 1.39 -3.58
C PRO A 76 3.10 2.76 -4.26
N THR A 77 2.01 3.48 -4.01
CA THR A 77 1.69 4.79 -4.60
C THR A 77 1.79 5.92 -3.58
N ILE A 78 1.68 5.61 -2.29
CA ILE A 78 1.74 6.56 -1.17
C ILE A 78 2.91 6.22 -0.25
N SER A 79 3.59 7.25 0.25
CA SER A 79 4.66 7.20 1.25
C SER A 79 4.30 8.07 2.45
N MET A 80 4.62 7.59 3.64
CA MET A 80 4.52 8.32 4.91
C MET A 80 5.75 8.02 5.77
N THR A 81 6.16 8.99 6.56
CA THR A 81 7.23 8.85 7.54
C THR A 81 6.63 8.48 8.88
N PHE A 82 7.17 7.46 9.54
CA PHE A 82 6.79 6.98 10.85
C PHE A 82 7.93 7.22 11.82
N GLY A 83 7.70 8.04 12.84
CA GLY A 83 8.71 8.42 13.83
C GLY A 83 8.21 8.25 15.26
N VAL A 84 9.14 8.41 16.20
CA VAL A 84 8.81 8.52 17.62
C VAL A 84 8.00 9.79 17.89
N ASN A 85 7.13 9.76 18.89
CA ASN A 85 6.46 10.97 19.35
C ASN A 85 7.44 11.84 20.17
N ASP A 86 7.97 12.89 19.54
CA ASP A 86 8.87 13.86 20.14
C ASP A 86 8.15 15.10 20.71
N SER A 87 6.82 15.08 20.71
CA SER A 87 6.01 16.19 21.24
C SER A 87 6.09 16.31 22.77
N PRO A 88 5.71 17.47 23.35
CA PRO A 88 5.62 17.64 24.80
C PRO A 88 4.63 16.70 25.51
N LEU A 89 3.79 15.98 24.76
CA LEU A 89 2.84 15.00 25.27
C LEU A 89 3.34 13.55 25.15
N GLY A 90 4.58 13.37 24.67
CA GLY A 90 5.23 12.07 24.53
C GLY A 90 5.16 11.22 25.79
N GLY A 91 4.80 9.95 25.64
CA GLY A 91 4.76 8.95 26.71
C GLY A 91 3.53 9.03 27.61
N GLN A 92 2.48 9.75 27.20
CA GLN A 92 1.21 9.82 27.94
C GLN A 92 0.18 8.80 27.46
N SER A 93 0.33 8.24 26.25
CA SER A 93 -0.66 7.40 25.59
C SER A 93 0.02 6.29 24.80
N GLY A 94 0.69 5.37 25.51
CA GLY A 94 1.29 4.19 24.93
C GLY A 94 2.44 3.66 25.79
N THR A 95 2.88 2.45 25.47
CA THR A 95 4.03 1.81 26.14
C THR A 95 5.18 1.55 25.18
N MET A 96 4.93 1.53 23.87
CA MET A 96 5.95 1.34 22.84
C MET A 96 6.31 2.70 22.25
N LEU A 97 7.45 3.25 22.67
CA LEU A 97 7.84 4.65 22.43
C LEU A 97 9.13 4.80 21.61
N THR A 98 9.86 3.70 21.37
CA THR A 98 11.20 3.77 20.78
C THR A 98 11.19 3.53 19.27
N SER A 99 12.11 4.18 18.55
CA SER A 99 12.31 3.99 17.10
C SER A 99 12.56 2.54 16.75
N ALA A 100 13.37 1.82 17.55
CA ALA A 100 13.65 0.40 17.36
C ALA A 100 12.40 -0.49 17.47
N GLN A 101 11.48 -0.20 18.40
CA GLN A 101 10.21 -0.93 18.50
C GLN A 101 9.33 -0.68 17.27
N ILE A 102 9.24 0.58 16.83
CA ILE A 102 8.47 0.99 15.66
C ILE A 102 9.03 0.30 14.40
N ALA A 103 10.34 0.41 14.15
CA ALA A 103 11.01 -0.20 13.02
C ALA A 103 10.77 -1.71 12.96
N ARG A 104 10.97 -2.42 14.09
CA ARG A 104 10.77 -3.87 14.15
C ARG A 104 9.32 -4.28 13.86
N ARG A 105 8.33 -3.48 14.28
CA ARG A 105 6.91 -3.73 14.02
C ARG A 105 6.55 -3.52 12.55
N LEU A 106 7.09 -2.47 11.94
CA LEU A 106 6.91 -2.16 10.52
C LEU A 106 7.59 -3.20 9.62
N GLU A 107 8.82 -3.60 9.96
CA GLU A 107 9.53 -4.68 9.26
C GLU A 107 8.74 -5.99 9.30
N ARG A 108 8.21 -6.35 10.47
CA ARG A 108 7.34 -7.53 10.61
C ARG A 108 6.08 -7.41 9.75
N GLU A 109 5.48 -6.24 9.65
CA GLU A 109 4.33 -6.02 8.75
C GLU A 109 4.70 -6.27 7.29
N ALA A 110 5.87 -5.78 6.87
CA ALA A 110 6.36 -5.91 5.50
C ALA A 110 6.64 -7.37 5.10
N GLU A 111 6.93 -8.25 6.07
CA GLU A 111 7.09 -9.69 5.83
C GLU A 111 5.77 -10.35 5.38
N THR A 112 4.65 -9.91 5.95
CA THR A 112 3.32 -10.46 5.64
C THR A 112 2.58 -9.69 4.56
N ASN A 113 2.82 -8.38 4.46
CA ASN A 113 2.12 -7.48 3.55
C ASN A 113 3.01 -7.13 2.35
N VAL A 114 2.84 -7.87 1.26
CA VAL A 114 3.69 -7.77 0.06
C VAL A 114 3.62 -6.44 -0.69
N SER A 115 2.59 -5.62 -0.42
CA SER A 115 2.44 -4.29 -1.00
C SER A 115 3.13 -3.19 -0.19
N LEU A 116 3.52 -3.50 1.04
CA LEU A 116 4.17 -2.56 1.95
C LEU A 116 5.69 -2.61 1.75
N ARG A 117 6.33 -1.44 1.67
CA ARG A 117 7.78 -1.29 1.65
C ARG A 117 8.19 -0.41 2.81
N VAL A 118 9.18 -0.88 3.56
CA VAL A 118 9.72 -0.16 4.72
C VAL A 118 11.18 0.10 4.46
N GLY A 119 11.62 1.33 4.68
CA GLY A 119 13.00 1.76 4.56
C GLY A 119 13.33 2.77 5.64
N GLN A 120 14.61 3.07 5.78
CA GLN A 120 15.03 4.25 6.55
C GLN A 120 14.56 5.49 5.79
N ALA A 121 13.92 6.43 6.49
CA ALA A 121 13.65 7.72 5.88
C ALA A 121 14.98 8.41 5.57
N GLU A 122 15.05 9.09 4.43
CA GLU A 122 16.09 10.10 4.27
C GLU A 122 15.96 11.08 5.43
N ALA A 123 17.08 11.60 5.93
CA ALA A 123 17.10 12.57 7.04
C ALA A 123 16.48 13.91 6.58
N GLU A 124 15.20 13.90 6.25
CA GLU A 124 14.36 15.07 6.05
C GLU A 124 13.78 15.52 7.40
N GLU A 125 13.58 16.83 7.48
CA GLU A 125 13.44 17.64 8.68
C GLU A 125 12.46 17.07 9.74
N GLY A 126 12.98 16.85 10.96
CA GLY A 126 12.18 16.81 12.18
C GLY A 126 11.93 15.44 12.83
N MET A 127 12.31 14.31 12.21
CA MET A 127 12.14 12.98 12.83
C MET A 127 13.44 12.14 12.79
N PRO A 128 14.27 12.14 13.86
CA PRO A 128 15.45 11.28 13.91
C PRO A 128 15.06 9.80 13.96
N ASP A 129 15.82 8.94 13.27
CA ASP A 129 15.60 7.49 13.19
C ASP A 129 14.20 7.08 12.71
N ALA A 130 13.59 7.88 11.83
CA ALA A 130 12.28 7.61 11.28
C ALA A 130 12.31 6.59 10.13
N MET A 131 11.20 5.89 9.98
CA MET A 131 11.01 4.89 8.94
C MET A 131 10.15 5.47 7.83
N GLU A 132 10.59 5.35 6.58
CA GLU A 132 9.72 5.57 5.43
C GLU A 132 8.89 4.31 5.17
N VAL A 133 7.57 4.45 5.15
CA VAL A 133 6.63 3.37 4.87
C VAL A 133 5.84 3.73 3.61
N ARG A 134 6.00 2.89 2.58
CA ARG A 134 5.30 3.03 1.31
C ARG A 134 4.23 1.93 1.19
N GLY A 135 3.02 2.31 0.78
CA GLY A 135 1.88 1.41 0.60
C GLY A 135 1.06 1.73 -0.64
N ARG A 136 0.07 0.89 -0.95
CA ARG A 136 -0.80 0.98 -2.13
C ARG A 136 -1.84 2.12 -2.03
N GLY A 137 -2.05 2.69 -0.85
CA GLY A 137 -2.96 3.80 -0.65
C GLY A 137 -3.08 4.25 0.80
N GLU A 138 -3.77 5.38 1.00
CA GLU A 138 -3.98 6.02 2.30
C GLU A 138 -4.66 5.09 3.31
N LEU A 139 -5.72 4.37 2.89
CA LEU A 139 -6.48 3.49 3.78
C LEU A 139 -5.62 2.35 4.35
N GLN A 140 -4.71 1.79 3.56
CA GLN A 140 -3.82 0.72 4.02
C GLN A 140 -2.92 1.22 5.15
N LEU A 141 -2.31 2.39 4.99
CA LEU A 141 -1.44 2.98 6.00
C LEU A 141 -2.24 3.41 7.24
N ALA A 142 -3.47 3.92 7.06
CA ALA A 142 -4.36 4.26 8.16
C ALA A 142 -4.72 3.03 9.02
N VAL A 143 -4.99 1.88 8.40
CA VAL A 143 -5.24 0.62 9.12
C VAL A 143 -4.01 0.19 9.93
N LEU A 144 -2.82 0.23 9.32
CA LEU A 144 -1.57 -0.10 10.02
C LEU A 144 -1.32 0.81 11.23
N ILE A 145 -1.55 2.12 11.08
CA ILE A 145 -1.42 3.08 12.18
C ILE A 145 -2.41 2.75 13.32
N GLU A 146 -3.66 2.47 12.99
CA GLU A 146 -4.68 2.14 13.99
C GLU A 146 -4.40 0.81 14.70
N GLU A 147 -3.89 -0.21 13.99
CA GLU A 147 -3.44 -1.46 14.59
C GLU A 147 -2.28 -1.23 15.56
N MET A 148 -1.24 -0.50 15.14
CA MET A 148 -0.13 -0.12 16.03
C MET A 148 -0.61 0.66 17.25
N ARG A 149 -1.55 1.60 17.08
CA ARG A 149 -2.14 2.34 18.21
C ARG A 149 -2.84 1.41 19.20
N ARG A 150 -3.59 0.40 18.72
CA ARG A 150 -4.24 -0.63 19.57
C ARG A 150 -3.25 -1.56 20.24
N GLU A 151 -2.10 -1.79 19.63
CA GLU A 151 -0.96 -2.52 20.21
C GLU A 151 -0.20 -1.70 21.28
N GLY A 152 -0.55 -0.42 21.48
CA GLY A 152 0.04 0.45 22.48
C GLY A 152 1.26 1.23 22.00
N PHE A 153 1.43 1.38 20.68
CA PHE A 153 2.42 2.29 20.12
C PHE A 153 1.97 3.74 20.22
N GLU A 154 2.92 4.59 20.59
CA GLU A 154 2.80 6.03 20.50
C GLU A 154 3.80 6.52 19.46
N LEU A 155 3.30 7.06 18.35
CA LEU A 155 4.11 7.43 17.20
C LEU A 155 3.60 8.73 16.57
N SER A 156 4.48 9.37 15.80
CA SER A 156 4.14 10.50 14.96
C SER A 156 4.27 10.10 13.50
N VAL A 157 3.38 10.59 12.65
CA VAL A 157 3.37 10.32 11.21
C VAL A 157 3.36 11.59 10.40
N SER A 158 4.06 11.60 9.27
CA SER A 158 3.98 12.70 8.30
C SER A 158 2.70 12.58 7.45
N PRO A 159 2.23 13.68 6.82
CA PRO A 159 1.16 13.61 5.84
C PRO A 159 1.52 12.67 4.69
N PRO A 160 0.54 11.93 4.12
CA PRO A 160 0.80 11.07 2.97
C PRO A 160 1.29 11.88 1.78
N ARG A 161 2.35 11.39 1.13
CA ARG A 161 2.89 11.92 -0.12
C ARG A 161 2.88 10.84 -1.18
N VAL A 162 2.81 11.22 -2.45
CA VAL A 162 2.94 10.23 -3.53
C VAL A 162 4.38 9.75 -3.68
N VAL A 163 4.55 8.49 -4.05
CA VAL A 163 5.85 7.94 -4.43
C VAL A 163 6.19 8.43 -5.83
N LEU A 164 7.12 9.38 -5.93
CA LEU A 164 7.64 9.83 -7.21
C LEU A 164 8.70 8.86 -7.71
N ARG A 165 8.82 8.73 -9.04
CA ARG A 165 9.91 7.98 -9.67
C ARG A 165 10.51 8.78 -10.82
N ARG A 166 11.68 8.34 -11.30
CA ARG A 166 12.25 8.82 -12.55
C ARG A 166 11.83 7.91 -13.69
N GLY A 167 11.26 8.50 -14.74
CA GLY A 167 10.95 7.81 -16.00
C GLY A 167 12.21 7.45 -16.78
N GLU A 168 12.04 6.73 -17.89
CA GLU A 168 13.15 6.30 -18.76
C GLU A 168 13.89 7.49 -19.41
N ASP A 169 13.20 8.59 -19.59
CA ASP A 169 13.71 9.87 -20.10
C ASP A 169 14.40 10.73 -19.01
N GLY A 170 14.40 10.27 -17.76
CA GLY A 170 14.91 11.00 -16.60
C GLY A 170 13.94 12.02 -16.02
N GLY A 171 12.74 12.17 -16.58
CA GLY A 171 11.67 13.01 -16.07
C GLY A 171 11.11 12.51 -14.73
N LEU A 172 10.50 13.39 -13.95
CA LEU A 172 9.75 12.99 -12.74
C LEU A 172 8.37 12.51 -13.16
N GLU A 173 7.98 11.34 -12.66
CA GLU A 173 6.66 10.75 -12.85
C GLU A 173 5.95 10.56 -11.51
N GLU A 174 4.62 10.70 -11.52
CA GLU A 174 3.73 10.38 -10.39
C GLU A 174 2.73 9.28 -10.76
N PRO A 175 2.22 8.53 -9.77
CA PRO A 175 1.24 7.48 -10.02
C PRO A 175 -0.13 8.08 -10.31
N TYR A 176 -0.81 7.54 -11.31
CA TYR A 176 -2.20 7.79 -11.66
C TYR A 176 -3.06 6.58 -11.31
N GLU A 177 -4.30 6.86 -10.91
CA GLU A 177 -5.28 5.87 -10.52
C GLU A 177 -6.55 6.01 -11.37
N GLU A 178 -7.14 4.87 -11.70
CA GLU A 178 -8.51 4.81 -12.18
C GLU A 178 -9.45 4.89 -10.98
N VAL A 179 -10.32 5.89 -11.00
CA VAL A 179 -11.30 6.15 -9.95
C VAL A 179 -12.69 5.87 -10.52
N THR A 180 -13.36 4.87 -9.97
CA THR A 180 -14.76 4.58 -10.27
C THR A 180 -15.62 5.09 -9.13
N LEU A 181 -16.56 5.97 -9.45
CA LEU A 181 -17.50 6.59 -8.53
C LEU A 181 -18.90 6.07 -8.84
N ASP A 182 -19.64 5.71 -7.79
CA ASP A 182 -21.03 5.31 -7.87
C ASP A 182 -21.83 6.20 -6.91
N ILE A 183 -22.62 7.11 -7.46
CA ILE A 183 -23.26 8.22 -6.73
C ILE A 183 -24.70 8.41 -7.22
N GLU A 184 -25.52 9.10 -6.43
CA GLU A 184 -26.82 9.58 -6.91
C GLU A 184 -26.61 10.67 -7.99
N GLU A 185 -27.44 10.65 -9.04
CA GLU A 185 -27.29 11.54 -10.18
C GLU A 185 -27.34 13.03 -9.76
N GLU A 186 -28.14 13.37 -8.75
CA GLU A 186 -28.24 14.74 -8.22
C GLU A 186 -26.91 15.29 -7.68
N HIS A 187 -25.98 14.42 -7.27
CA HIS A 187 -24.67 14.81 -6.76
C HIS A 187 -23.60 14.89 -7.86
N SER A 188 -23.89 14.41 -9.07
CA SER A 188 -22.91 14.24 -10.14
C SER A 188 -22.15 15.52 -10.49
N GLY A 189 -22.83 16.65 -10.62
CA GLY A 189 -22.18 17.93 -10.93
C GLY A 189 -21.11 18.31 -9.90
N SER A 190 -21.45 18.25 -8.61
CA SER A 190 -20.51 18.59 -7.53
C SER A 190 -19.31 17.65 -7.45
N VAL A 191 -19.52 16.35 -7.72
CA VAL A 191 -18.47 15.34 -7.70
C VAL A 191 -17.55 15.49 -8.93
N ILE A 192 -18.11 15.78 -10.11
CA ILE A 192 -17.34 16.06 -11.32
C ILE A 192 -16.45 17.30 -11.11
N ASP A 193 -17.00 18.37 -10.54
CA ASP A 193 -16.24 19.59 -10.26
C ASP A 193 -15.08 19.33 -9.28
N ALA A 194 -15.34 18.57 -8.21
CA ALA A 194 -14.30 18.18 -7.26
C ALA A 194 -13.19 17.34 -7.92
N MET A 195 -13.56 16.39 -8.79
CA MET A 195 -12.58 15.59 -9.55
C MET A 195 -11.77 16.43 -10.54
N ASN A 196 -12.41 17.39 -11.22
CA ASN A 196 -11.72 18.29 -12.15
C ASN A 196 -10.68 19.18 -11.44
N GLN A 197 -11.02 19.71 -10.25
CA GLN A 197 -10.06 20.46 -9.43
C GLN A 197 -8.84 19.61 -9.04
N ARG A 198 -9.02 18.30 -8.94
CA ARG A 198 -8.00 17.29 -8.65
C ARG A 198 -7.29 16.74 -9.88
N LYS A 199 -7.48 17.39 -11.05
CA LYS A 199 -6.93 16.98 -12.36
C LYS A 199 -7.40 15.61 -12.83
N GLY A 200 -8.55 15.15 -12.33
CA GLY A 200 -9.22 13.96 -12.82
C GLY A 200 -9.74 14.18 -14.24
N GLN A 201 -9.40 13.27 -15.14
CA GLN A 201 -9.91 13.24 -16.51
C GLN A 201 -11.02 12.21 -16.60
N MET A 202 -12.25 12.67 -16.86
CA MET A 202 -13.41 11.80 -16.99
C MET A 202 -13.26 10.92 -18.24
N GLN A 203 -13.34 9.61 -18.05
CA GLN A 203 -13.29 8.60 -19.11
C GLN A 203 -14.69 8.18 -19.54
N ALA A 204 -15.60 8.04 -18.57
CA ALA A 204 -16.95 7.56 -18.82
C ALA A 204 -17.95 8.15 -17.83
N TYR A 205 -19.18 8.35 -18.32
CA TYR A 205 -20.37 8.67 -17.55
C TYR A 205 -21.46 7.69 -17.96
N THR A 206 -22.02 6.93 -17.02
CA THR A 206 -23.13 6.01 -17.29
C THR A 206 -24.23 6.21 -16.28
N LEU A 207 -25.44 6.50 -16.75
CA LEU A 207 -26.62 6.60 -15.90
C LEU A 207 -27.31 5.23 -15.78
N GLN A 208 -27.62 4.82 -14.55
CA GLN A 208 -28.32 3.58 -14.22
C GLN A 208 -29.48 3.91 -13.26
N GLY A 209 -30.64 4.25 -13.81
CA GLY A 209 -31.77 4.72 -13.01
C GLY A 209 -31.45 6.08 -12.38
N GLU A 210 -31.52 6.16 -11.04
CA GLU A 210 -31.23 7.39 -10.27
C GLU A 210 -29.75 7.51 -9.87
N ARG A 211 -28.90 6.54 -10.26
CA ARG A 211 -27.48 6.52 -9.92
C ARG A 211 -26.61 6.71 -11.15
N ALA A 212 -25.56 7.49 -11.00
CA ALA A 212 -24.54 7.68 -12.02
C ALA A 212 -23.26 6.93 -11.62
N ARG A 213 -22.70 6.19 -12.58
CA ARG A 213 -21.35 5.65 -12.51
C ARG A 213 -20.41 6.52 -13.33
N LEU A 214 -19.40 7.08 -12.68
CA LEU A 214 -18.38 7.91 -13.30
C LEU A 214 -17.03 7.21 -13.21
N THR A 215 -16.27 7.22 -14.30
CA THR A 215 -14.88 6.72 -14.30
C THR A 215 -13.95 7.86 -14.66
N PHE A 216 -12.89 8.03 -13.86
CA PHE A 216 -11.86 9.03 -14.06
C PHE A 216 -10.48 8.39 -14.05
N ILE A 217 -9.52 9.01 -14.74
CA ILE A 217 -8.09 8.81 -14.51
C ILE A 217 -7.58 10.07 -13.81
N ALA A 218 -6.96 9.94 -12.64
CA ALA A 218 -6.51 11.07 -11.84
C ALA A 218 -5.16 10.79 -11.18
N PRO A 219 -4.30 11.80 -10.97
CA PRO A 219 -3.07 11.62 -10.22
C PRO A 219 -3.38 11.27 -8.76
N SER A 220 -2.69 10.28 -8.21
CA SER A 220 -2.90 9.76 -6.84
C SER A 220 -2.82 10.87 -5.79
N ARG A 221 -1.95 11.86 -6.03
CA ARG A 221 -1.75 13.04 -5.18
C ARG A 221 -3.01 13.90 -5.09
N GLY A 222 -3.70 14.08 -6.22
CA GLY A 222 -4.98 14.78 -6.28
C GLY A 222 -6.08 14.05 -5.51
N LEU A 223 -5.95 12.75 -5.28
CA LEU A 223 -6.98 11.92 -4.62
C LEU A 223 -6.80 11.77 -3.10
N ILE A 224 -5.72 12.32 -2.53
CA ILE A 224 -5.49 12.28 -1.08
C ILE A 224 -6.63 13.02 -0.37
N GLY A 225 -7.25 12.37 0.62
CA GLY A 225 -8.39 12.92 1.38
C GLY A 225 -9.72 13.01 0.61
N PHE A 226 -9.77 12.66 -0.68
CA PHE A 226 -10.98 12.79 -1.50
C PHE A 226 -12.15 11.94 -0.98
N GLN A 227 -11.88 10.79 -0.35
CA GLN A 227 -12.94 9.95 0.21
C GLN A 227 -13.77 10.67 1.29
N SER A 228 -13.14 11.52 2.11
CA SER A 228 -13.84 12.31 3.13
C SER A 228 -14.66 13.45 2.52
N GLU A 229 -14.13 14.09 1.47
CA GLU A 229 -14.84 15.11 0.70
C GLU A 229 -16.05 14.50 -0.02
N LEU A 230 -15.89 13.36 -0.69
CA LEU A 230 -16.97 12.66 -1.38
C LEU A 230 -18.11 12.32 -0.42
N LYS A 231 -17.81 11.82 0.77
CA LYS A 231 -18.83 11.56 1.81
C LYS A 231 -19.61 12.82 2.14
N THR A 232 -18.96 13.98 2.18
CA THR A 232 -19.62 15.26 2.45
C THR A 232 -20.49 15.69 1.28
N LEU A 233 -19.97 15.64 0.05
CA LEU A 233 -20.69 16.02 -1.18
C LEU A 233 -21.93 15.15 -1.42
N THR A 234 -21.82 13.87 -1.10
CA THR A 234 -22.88 12.87 -1.35
C THR A 234 -23.70 12.52 -0.11
N ARG A 235 -23.51 13.25 1.00
CA ARG A 235 -24.17 12.95 2.28
C ARG A 235 -24.02 11.49 2.74
N GLY A 236 -22.91 10.86 2.34
CA GLY A 236 -22.56 9.48 2.67
C GLY A 236 -23.07 8.41 1.71
N SER A 237 -23.84 8.74 0.67
CA SER A 237 -24.38 7.73 -0.28
C SER A 237 -23.44 7.37 -1.43
N GLY A 238 -22.37 8.14 -1.62
CA GLY A 238 -21.37 7.93 -2.66
C GLY A 238 -20.37 6.82 -2.32
N LEU A 239 -20.08 5.99 -3.33
CA LEU A 239 -19.04 4.97 -3.28
C LEU A 239 -17.88 5.37 -4.20
N VAL A 240 -16.65 5.08 -3.75
CA VAL A 240 -15.43 5.31 -4.51
C VAL A 240 -14.58 4.05 -4.51
N TYR A 241 -14.11 3.68 -5.69
CA TYR A 241 -13.19 2.59 -5.93
C TYR A 241 -11.99 3.13 -6.67
N ARG A 242 -10.81 2.65 -6.31
CA ARG A 242 -9.53 3.13 -6.81
C ARG A 242 -8.65 1.96 -7.18
N VAL A 243 -8.03 2.02 -8.35
CA VAL A 243 -7.07 1.03 -8.82
C VAL A 243 -5.89 1.76 -9.46
N PHE A 244 -4.67 1.30 -9.23
CA PHE A 244 -3.49 1.82 -9.90
C PHE A 244 -3.65 1.66 -11.42
N ALA A 245 -3.45 2.75 -12.17
CA ALA A 245 -3.55 2.72 -13.62
C ALA A 245 -2.15 2.68 -14.26
N HIS A 246 -1.34 3.70 -14.02
CA HIS A 246 0.00 3.85 -14.58
C HIS A 246 0.77 4.96 -13.84
N TYR A 247 2.01 5.19 -14.25
CA TYR A 247 2.74 6.41 -13.91
C TYR A 247 2.78 7.31 -15.14
N ASP A 248 2.68 8.61 -14.93
CA ASP A 248 2.78 9.63 -15.99
C ASP A 248 3.56 10.84 -15.46
N ALA A 249 3.87 11.78 -16.35
CA ALA A 249 4.63 12.99 -16.04
C ALA A 249 4.05 13.76 -14.84
N PHE A 250 4.92 14.19 -13.94
CA PHE A 250 4.54 14.91 -12.72
C PHE A 250 3.85 16.24 -13.03
N ASP A 251 2.58 16.37 -12.64
CA ASP A 251 1.77 17.57 -12.88
C ASP A 251 2.04 18.62 -11.80
N ARG A 252 2.94 19.56 -12.10
CA ARG A 252 3.30 20.67 -11.20
C ARG A 252 2.14 21.66 -10.93
N SER A 253 1.03 21.58 -11.65
CA SER A 253 -0.08 22.52 -11.54
C SER A 253 -1.06 22.20 -10.41
N LEU A 254 -1.00 21.00 -9.82
CA LEU A 254 -1.76 20.65 -8.63
C LEU A 254 -1.22 21.41 -7.42
N SER A 255 -2.03 22.34 -6.90
CA SER A 255 -1.72 23.12 -5.71
C SER A 255 -1.89 22.30 -4.43
N ASP A 256 -1.07 22.60 -3.43
CA ASP A 256 -1.27 22.09 -2.07
C ASP A 256 -2.57 22.63 -1.45
N ALA A 257 -2.97 22.02 -0.33
CA ALA A 257 -4.17 22.37 0.41
C ALA A 257 -4.25 23.89 0.68
N THR A 258 -5.39 24.49 0.37
CA THR A 258 -5.64 25.95 0.41
C THR A 258 -5.83 26.52 1.81
N HIS A 259 -5.83 25.69 2.86
CA HIS A 259 -6.19 26.08 4.22
C HIS A 259 -4.98 26.04 5.14
N GLY A 260 -4.75 27.14 5.86
CA GLY A 260 -3.72 27.20 6.91
C GLY A 260 -4.17 26.47 8.19
N SER A 261 -3.20 26.09 9.01
CA SER A 261 -3.44 25.50 10.34
C SER A 261 -3.36 26.57 11.42
N LEU A 262 -4.27 26.51 12.40
CA LEU A 262 -4.12 27.29 13.64
C LEU A 262 -3.15 26.54 14.56
N VAL A 263 -2.00 27.16 14.83
CA VAL A 263 -0.95 26.58 15.68
C VAL A 263 -1.03 27.19 17.07
N SER A 264 -1.11 26.34 18.11
CA SER A 264 -1.08 26.82 19.49
C SER A 264 0.28 27.47 19.79
N SER A 265 0.26 28.66 20.38
CA SER A 265 1.47 29.37 20.79
C SER A 265 2.07 28.84 22.09
N ALA A 266 1.32 28.05 22.87
CA ALA A 266 1.77 27.50 24.14
C ALA A 266 1.03 26.22 24.52
N ARG A 267 1.59 25.48 25.48
CA ARG A 267 0.91 24.38 26.15
C ARG A 267 -0.10 24.96 27.16
N GLY A 268 -1.35 24.55 27.04
CA GLY A 268 -2.40 24.86 28.03
C GLY A 268 -2.31 23.97 29.27
N VAL A 269 -3.02 24.36 30.33
CA VAL A 269 -3.16 23.61 31.58
C VAL A 269 -4.40 22.72 31.50
#